data_AF-A0A426XXY5-F1
#
_entry.id   AF-A0A426XXY5-F1
#
_cell.length_a   1.000
_cell.length_b   1.000
_cell.length_c   1.000
_cell.angle_alpha   90.00
_cell.angle_beta   90.00
_cell.angle_gamma   90.00
#
_symmetry.space_group_name_H-M   'P 1'
#
loop_
_entity.id
_entity.type
_entity.pdbx_description
1 polymer ?
#
loop_
_entity_poly.entity_id
_entity_poly.type
_entity_poly.pdbx_seq_one_letter_code
_entity_poly.pdbx_strand_id
1 'polypeptide(L)'
;QLLLLNVSNNKLKSLPQSIGGCVSLEELQANGNFIEELPPSVCNLLHLKFLSLNNNTIRQLPQNLLKDCKALQNVSLHDNPISMDQFQQMEGFEDFEARRKKKYDKQIDSNVMMNSAGLDEGLDLR
;
A
#
# COMPACT_ATOMS: atom_id res chain seq x y z
N GLN A 1 15.25 -7.97 10.20
CA GLN A 1 13.82 -7.64 10.05
C GLN A 1 13.54 -7.50 8.56
N LEU A 2 12.46 -8.12 8.08
CA LEU A 2 12.07 -8.03 6.67
C LEU A 2 11.15 -6.81 6.49
N LEU A 3 11.56 -5.83 5.70
CA LEU A 3 10.80 -4.61 5.43
C LEU A 3 10.07 -4.67 4.09
N LEU A 4 10.67 -5.32 3.10
CA LEU A 4 10.12 -5.47 1.76
C LEU A 4 10.15 -6.95 1.36
N LEU A 5 9.01 -7.45 0.87
CA LEU A 5 8.89 -8.77 0.28
C LEU A 5 8.37 -8.63 -1.15
N ASN A 6 9.20 -8.99 -2.12
CA ASN A 6 8.81 -9.04 -3.51
C ASN A 6 8.80 -10.50 -3.98
N VAL A 7 7.62 -10.99 -4.32
CA VAL A 7 7.35 -12.31 -4.90
C VAL A 7 6.61 -12.17 -6.24
N SER A 8 6.74 -11.03 -6.90
CA SER A 8 6.08 -10.75 -8.17
C SER A 8 6.61 -11.64 -9.31
N ASN A 9 5.81 -11.85 -10.36
CA ASN A 9 6.12 -12.65 -11.55
C ASN A 9 6.44 -14.11 -11.24
N ASN A 10 5.69 -14.70 -10.32
CA ASN A 10 5.76 -16.12 -10.00
C ASN A 10 4.46 -16.82 -10.40
N LYS A 11 4.31 -18.09 -10.00
CA LYS A 11 3.11 -18.89 -10.24
C LYS A 11 2.39 -19.20 -8.93
N LEU A 12 2.45 -18.29 -7.96
CA LEU A 12 1.86 -18.49 -6.65
C LEU A 12 0.34 -18.48 -6.76
N LYS A 13 -0.30 -19.50 -6.17
CA LYS A 13 -1.77 -19.57 -6.05
C LYS A 13 -2.29 -18.98 -4.74
N SER A 14 -1.43 -18.92 -3.74
CA SER A 14 -1.72 -18.36 -2.42
C SER A 14 -0.42 -17.94 -1.75
N LEU A 15 -0.53 -17.11 -0.72
CA LEU A 15 0.56 -16.82 0.21
C LEU A 15 0.42 -17.69 1.46
N PRO A 16 1.54 -18.13 2.07
CA PRO A 16 1.48 -18.95 3.28
C PRO A 16 1.00 -18.15 4.49
N GLN A 17 0.30 -18.79 5.43
CA GLN A 17 -0.14 -18.18 6.70
C GLN A 17 1.02 -17.58 7.50
N SER A 18 2.24 -18.10 7.32
CA SER A 18 3.46 -17.60 7.93
C SER A 18 3.78 -16.14 7.58
N ILE A 19 3.19 -15.58 6.51
CA ILE A 19 3.39 -14.17 6.15
C ILE A 19 3.01 -13.23 7.30
N GLY A 20 2.01 -13.57 8.12
CA GLY A 20 1.63 -12.75 9.28
C GLY A 20 2.67 -12.70 10.39
N GLY A 21 3.70 -13.55 10.36
CA GLY A 21 4.84 -13.47 11.25
C GLY A 21 5.83 -12.35 10.87
N CYS A 22 5.74 -11.81 9.65
CA CYS A 22 6.56 -10.70 9.18
C CYS A 22 6.04 -9.35 9.71
N VAL A 23 5.90 -9.19 11.02
CA VAL A 23 5.27 -8.02 11.65
C VAL A 23 5.91 -6.68 11.27
N SER A 24 7.20 -6.68 10.91
CA SER A 24 7.92 -5.48 10.47
C SER A 24 7.80 -5.18 8.97
N LEU A 25 7.04 -5.97 8.22
CA LEU A 25 6.91 -5.79 6.77
C LEU A 25 6.17 -4.49 6.46
N GLU A 26 6.80 -3.65 5.64
CA GLU A 26 6.24 -2.38 5.19
C GLU A 26 5.72 -2.45 3.75
N GLU A 27 6.29 -3.33 2.93
CA GLU A 27 5.95 -3.45 1.51
C GLU A 27 5.84 -4.91 1.06
N LEU A 28 4.69 -5.26 0.48
CA LEU A 28 4.42 -6.57 -0.12
C LEU A 28 4.07 -6.40 -1.59
N GLN A 29 4.93 -6.90 -2.46
CA GLN A 29 4.72 -6.94 -3.90
C GLN A 29 4.55 -8.40 -4.35
N ALA A 30 3.37 -8.74 -4.86
CA ALA A 30 3.06 -10.07 -5.39
C ALA A 30 2.33 -9.97 -6.73
N ASN A 31 2.71 -9.01 -7.57
CA ASN A 31 2.12 -8.78 -8.88
C ASN A 31 2.39 -9.94 -9.84
N GLY A 32 1.52 -10.18 -10.83
CA GLY A 32 1.80 -11.18 -11.87
C GLY A 32 1.91 -12.60 -11.30
N ASN A 33 0.93 -12.98 -10.47
CA ASN A 33 0.80 -14.32 -9.90
C ASN A 33 -0.62 -14.85 -10.19
N PHE A 34 -1.01 -15.96 -9.58
CA PHE A 34 -2.35 -16.55 -9.67
C PHE A 34 -3.03 -16.58 -8.30
N ILE A 35 -2.79 -15.56 -7.47
CA ILE A 35 -3.31 -15.52 -6.11
C ILE A 35 -4.82 -15.35 -6.16
N GLU A 36 -5.57 -16.29 -5.60
CA GLU A 36 -7.04 -16.26 -5.56
C GLU A 36 -7.57 -15.55 -4.30
N GLU A 37 -6.83 -15.67 -3.19
CA GLU A 37 -7.13 -15.04 -1.91
C GLU A 37 -5.85 -14.80 -1.11
N LEU A 38 -5.91 -13.81 -0.21
CA LEU A 38 -4.86 -13.59 0.78
C LEU A 38 -5.17 -14.37 2.06
N PRO A 39 -4.16 -14.94 2.73
CA PRO A 39 -4.36 -15.59 4.02
C PRO A 39 -4.80 -14.54 5.06
N PRO A 40 -5.70 -14.88 6.01
CA PRO A 40 -6.18 -13.95 7.03
C PRO A 40 -5.05 -13.41 7.93
N SER A 41 -3.93 -14.12 8.02
CA SER A 41 -2.72 -13.65 8.71
C SER A 41 -2.13 -12.37 8.14
N VAL A 42 -2.47 -11.98 6.91
CA VAL A 42 -2.03 -10.70 6.32
C VAL A 42 -2.49 -9.50 7.17
N CYS A 43 -3.59 -9.64 7.92
CA CYS A 43 -4.09 -8.61 8.85
C CYS A 43 -3.13 -8.34 10.01
N ASN A 44 -2.19 -9.27 10.30
CA ASN A 44 -1.19 -9.10 11.36
C ASN A 44 -0.02 -8.19 10.94
N LEU A 45 0.02 -7.77 9.68
CA LEU A 45 1.09 -6.91 9.15
C LEU A 45 0.80 -5.44 9.50
N LEU A 46 0.88 -5.11 10.79
CA LEU A 46 0.51 -3.80 11.34
C LEU A 46 1.33 -2.63 10.76
N HIS A 47 2.53 -2.92 10.25
CA HIS A 47 3.43 -1.95 9.65
C HIS A 47 3.35 -1.89 8.12
N LEU A 48 2.49 -2.69 7.48
CA LEU A 48 2.36 -2.73 6.02
C LEU A 48 1.80 -1.41 5.50
N LYS A 49 2.57 -0.72 4.66
CA LYS A 49 2.23 0.56 4.03
C LYS A 49 1.77 0.36 2.59
N PHE A 50 2.37 -0.60 1.88
CA PHE A 50 2.16 -0.85 0.46
C PHE A 50 1.85 -2.32 0.19
N LEU A 51 0.73 -2.56 -0.50
CA LEU A 51 0.31 -3.86 -0.96
C LEU A 51 0.03 -3.83 -2.45
N SER A 52 0.81 -4.57 -3.24
CA SER A 52 0.67 -4.65 -4.68
C SER A 52 0.34 -6.07 -5.12
N LEU A 53 -0.85 -6.25 -5.68
CA LEU A 53 -1.42 -7.55 -6.06
C LEU A 53 -1.96 -7.51 -7.49
N ASN A 54 -1.43 -6.62 -8.33
CA ASN A 54 -1.90 -6.48 -9.71
C ASN A 54 -1.71 -7.78 -10.50
N ASN A 55 -2.57 -8.00 -11.49
CA ASN A 55 -2.48 -9.14 -12.39
C ASN A 55 -2.46 -10.48 -11.63
N ASN A 56 -3.51 -10.70 -10.85
CA ASN A 56 -3.79 -11.92 -10.07
C ASN A 56 -5.25 -12.35 -10.31
N THR A 57 -5.72 -13.35 -9.56
CA THR A 57 -7.08 -13.87 -9.65
C THR A 57 -7.89 -13.61 -8.37
N ILE A 58 -7.58 -12.51 -7.67
CA ILE A 58 -8.18 -12.18 -6.37
C ILE A 58 -9.63 -11.79 -6.54
N ARG A 59 -10.53 -12.58 -5.94
CA ARG A 59 -11.98 -12.28 -5.92
C ARG A 59 -12.41 -11.53 -4.67
N GLN A 60 -11.68 -11.74 -3.57
CA GLN A 60 -11.98 -11.14 -2.28
C GLN A 60 -10.70 -10.94 -1.48
N LEU A 61 -10.71 -9.92 -0.64
CA LEU A 61 -9.68 -9.67 0.36
C LEU A 61 -10.25 -9.96 1.76
N PRO A 62 -9.39 -10.30 2.74
CA PRO A 62 -9.86 -10.50 4.11
C PRO A 62 -10.53 -9.22 4.64
N GLN A 63 -11.74 -9.37 5.19
CA GLN A 63 -12.62 -8.24 5.58
C GLN A 63 -11.92 -7.23 6.50
N ASN A 64 -11.06 -7.71 7.40
CA ASN A 64 -10.37 -6.88 8.36
C ASN A 64 -9.05 -6.27 7.85
N LEU A 65 -8.66 -6.51 6.59
CA LEU A 65 -7.38 -6.03 6.05
C LEU A 65 -7.20 -4.52 6.21
N LEU A 66 -8.21 -3.72 5.85
CA LEU A 66 -8.13 -2.25 5.90
C LEU A 66 -8.24 -1.69 7.32
N LYS A 67 -8.92 -2.43 8.21
CA LYS A 67 -9.11 -2.11 9.63
C LYS A 67 -7.87 -2.40 10.47
N ASP A 68 -7.27 -3.57 10.29
CA ASP A 68 -6.18 -4.06 11.12
C ASP A 68 -4.81 -3.55 10.64
N CYS A 69 -4.60 -3.48 9.32
CA CYS A 69 -3.39 -2.88 8.74
C CYS A 69 -3.48 -1.35 8.75
N LYS A 70 -3.35 -0.76 9.94
CA LYS A 70 -3.49 0.69 10.17
C LYS A 70 -2.38 1.53 9.51
N ALA A 71 -1.26 0.94 9.13
CA ALA A 71 -0.22 1.61 8.37
C ALA A 71 -0.50 1.64 6.85
N LEU A 72 -1.50 0.89 6.37
CA LEU A 72 -1.74 0.69 4.95
C LEU A 72 -2.21 1.99 4.31
N GLN A 73 -1.51 2.38 3.25
CA GLN A 73 -1.72 3.63 2.52
C GLN A 73 -1.93 3.39 1.03
N ASN A 74 -1.40 2.28 0.51
CA ASN A 74 -1.52 1.97 -0.91
C ASN A 74 -1.89 0.51 -1.11
N VAL A 75 -2.95 0.28 -1.88
CA VAL A 75 -3.39 -1.04 -2.31
C VAL A 75 -3.60 -0.99 -3.81
N SER A 76 -3.01 -1.92 -4.54
CA SER A 76 -3.14 -2.02 -6.00
C SER A 76 -3.64 -3.41 -6.37
N LEU A 77 -4.80 -3.44 -7.02
CA LEU A 77 -5.58 -4.64 -7.35
C LEU A 77 -5.95 -4.66 -8.84
N HIS A 78 -5.23 -3.94 -9.70
CA HIS A 78 -5.52 -3.91 -11.13
C HIS A 78 -5.45 -5.31 -11.72
N ASP A 79 -6.22 -5.58 -12.78
CA ASP A 79 -6.26 -6.90 -13.42
C ASP A 79 -6.54 -8.04 -12.41
N ASN A 80 -7.57 -7.85 -11.59
CA ASN A 80 -8.14 -8.88 -10.72
C ASN A 80 -9.68 -8.89 -10.86
N PRO A 81 -10.34 -10.01 -10.56
CA PRO A 81 -11.80 -10.11 -10.60
C PRO A 81 -12.52 -9.38 -9.46
N ILE A 82 -11.83 -8.93 -8.40
CA ILE A 82 -12.42 -8.10 -7.35
C ILE A 82 -12.89 -6.76 -7.91
N SER A 83 -14.16 -6.45 -7.70
CA SER A 83 -14.75 -5.18 -8.09
C SER A 83 -14.32 -4.07 -7.14
N MET A 84 -14.10 -2.87 -7.68
CA MET A 84 -13.82 -1.68 -6.85
C MET A 84 -14.92 -1.40 -5.84
N ASP A 85 -16.19 -1.63 -6.21
CA ASP A 85 -17.33 -1.47 -5.32
C ASP A 85 -17.23 -2.39 -4.08
N GLN A 86 -16.87 -3.66 -4.30
CA GLN A 86 -16.65 -4.63 -3.22
C GLN A 86 -15.48 -4.21 -2.32
N PHE A 87 -14.41 -3.65 -2.90
CA PHE A 87 -13.29 -3.12 -2.14
C PHE A 87 -13.68 -1.90 -1.28
N GLN A 88 -14.53 -1.00 -1.81
CA GLN A 88 -15.00 0.18 -1.09
C GLN A 88 -15.95 -0.15 0.07
N GLN A 89 -16.68 -1.26 -0.01
CA GLN A 89 -17.57 -1.75 1.05
C GLN A 89 -16.82 -2.42 2.22
N MET A 90 -15.50 -2.63 2.11
CA MET A 90 -14.72 -3.28 3.18
C MET A 90 -14.65 -2.44 4.45
N GLU A 91 -14.63 -3.12 5.59
CA GLU A 91 -14.53 -2.47 6.90
C GLU A 91 -13.17 -1.74 7.05
N GLY A 92 -13.22 -0.46 7.41
CA GLY A 92 -12.02 0.38 7.53
C GLY A 92 -11.58 1.05 6.23
N PHE A 93 -12.37 0.95 5.15
CA PHE A 93 -12.07 1.63 3.88
C PHE A 93 -11.97 3.16 4.02
N GLU A 94 -12.91 3.80 4.74
CA GLU A 94 -12.88 5.26 4.94
C GLU A 94 -11.59 5.72 5.63
N ASP A 95 -11.16 4.97 6.65
CA ASP A 95 -9.94 5.26 7.40
C ASP A 95 -8.68 5.03 6.53
N PHE A 96 -8.67 3.95 5.74
CA PHE A 96 -7.64 3.71 4.72
C PHE A 96 -7.58 4.84 3.69
N GLU A 97 -8.72 5.29 3.18
CA GLU A 97 -8.77 6.35 2.18
C GLU A 97 -8.29 7.69 2.75
N ALA A 98 -8.64 8.00 4.01
CA ALA A 98 -8.12 9.18 4.72
C ALA A 98 -6.60 9.12 4.87
N ARG A 99 -6.03 7.96 5.25
CA ARG A 99 -4.57 7.74 5.31
C ARG A 99 -3.90 7.91 3.95
N ARG A 100 -4.51 7.36 2.90
CA ARG A 100 -4.03 7.48 1.52
C ARG A 100 -4.00 8.95 1.08
N LYS A 101 -5.09 9.71 1.28
CA LYS A 101 -5.18 11.13 0.89
C LYS A 101 -4.16 12.00 1.63
N LYS A 102 -4.03 11.81 2.96
CA LYS A 102 -3.07 12.56 3.79
C LYS A 102 -1.62 12.38 3.33
N LYS A 103 -1.27 11.22 2.77
CA LYS A 103 0.05 10.97 2.19
C LYS A 103 0.30 11.79 0.92
N TYR A 104 -0.71 11.97 0.07
CA TYR A 104 -0.58 12.80 -1.15
C TYR A 104 -0.53 14.29 -0.82
N ASP A 105 -1.37 14.74 0.10
CA ASP A 105 -1.40 16.13 0.59
C ASP A 105 -0.03 16.56 1.13
N LYS A 106 0.55 15.77 2.04
CA LYS A 106 1.90 16.00 2.58
C LYS A 106 3.02 15.98 1.53
N GLN A 107 2.88 15.20 0.45
CA GLN A 107 3.86 15.18 -0.64
C GLN A 107 3.80 16.47 -1.47
N ILE A 108 2.65 17.11 -1.57
CA ILE A 108 2.52 18.42 -2.24
C ILE A 108 3.12 19.51 -1.36
N ASP A 109 2.81 19.55 -0.05
CA ASP A 109 3.41 20.54 0.87
C ASP A 109 4.94 20.42 0.94
N SER A 110 5.46 19.19 0.97
CA SER A 110 6.92 18.95 0.99
C SER A 110 7.59 19.38 -0.32
N ASN A 111 6.89 19.30 -1.46
CA ASN A 111 7.40 19.77 -2.75
C ASN A 111 7.28 21.28 -2.94
N VAL A 112 6.31 21.95 -2.31
CA VAL A 112 6.16 23.41 -2.38
C VAL A 112 7.23 24.11 -1.53
N MET A 113 7.71 23.49 -0.46
CA MET A 113 8.71 24.09 0.44
C MET A 113 10.18 23.96 -0.06
N MET A 114 10.44 23.19 -1.12
CA MET A 114 11.78 23.10 -1.75
C MET A 114 11.99 24.08 -2.92
N ASN A 115 10.98 24.87 -3.31
CA ASN A 115 11.10 25.80 -4.45
C ASN A 115 11.14 27.28 -4.05
N SER A 116 11.36 27.60 -2.77
CA SER A 116 11.45 28.98 -2.28
C SER A 116 12.77 29.30 -1.54
N ALA A 117 13.78 28.44 -1.64
CA ALA A 117 15.10 28.70 -1.06
C ALA A 117 16.15 28.89 -2.16
N GLY A 118 16.34 30.14 -2.58
CA GLY A 118 17.52 30.55 -3.35
C GLY A 118 17.17 31.44 -4.53
N LEU A 119 17.08 32.76 -4.28
CA LEU A 119 17.74 33.84 -5.02
C LEU A 119 17.27 35.18 -4.40
N ASP A 120 17.58 35.37 -3.11
CA ASP A 120 17.70 36.70 -2.51
C ASP A 120 19.16 36.79 -2.05
N GLU A 121 20.02 37.44 -2.84
CA GLU A 121 21.22 38.17 -2.39
C GLU A 121 22.04 38.74 -3.56
N GLY A 122 22.24 40.08 -3.52
CA GLY A 122 23.31 40.83 -4.20
C GLY A 122 22.95 41.38 -5.59
N LEU A 123 23.11 42.65 -5.94
CA LEU A 123 24.16 43.59 -5.52
C LEU A 123 23.71 45.04 -5.73
N ASP A 124 23.95 45.87 -4.72
CA ASP A 124 24.13 47.32 -4.84
C ASP A 124 25.31 47.61 -5.77
N LEU A 125 25.11 48.49 -6.77
CA LEU A 125 26.19 49.17 -7.49
C LEU A 125 25.68 50.51 -8.05
N ARG A 126 25.91 51.55 -7.24
CA ARG A 126 26.28 52.95 -7.58
C ARG A 126 25.38 53.81 -8.47
#